data_AF-A0A3M1JQI6-F1
#
_entry.id   AF-A0A3M1JQI6-F1
#
_cell.length_a   1.000
_cell.length_b   1.000
_cell.length_c   1.000
_cell.angle_alpha   90.00
_cell.angle_beta   90.00
_cell.angle_gamma   90.00
#
_symmetry.space_group_name_H-M   'P 1'
#
loop_
_entity.id
_entity.type
_entity.pdbx_description
1 polymer ?
#
loop_
_entity_poly.entity_id
_entity_poly.type
_entity_poly.pdbx_seq_one_letter_code
_entity_poly.pdbx_strand_id
1 'polypeptide(L)'
;MIDLDENGNAIGLRDAGVRIFSSSELAGRDPKTKTSLAKGRREARAARRRRDRYLRRRTRLMETLVNAGLMPEDEDERKALASLDPYEIRARALKERVPLHHLGRAIFHLNQRRGFKSNRKTDAGEGDDTGKIRSGVERLREAMLAAGAQTLGEFLYHRQRQGEWVRARPAKLNGEGGKATEGYEIYPDRGMILEEFSALWAAQARHYPEILTDRWRSEIERILFFQRPLKPVTGGRCPFEPSEERLAKAHPLSQRLRIFQELNNLAVEVPGKPARFLSRAERDRLADKLLAQKDLEFDQIRKLLDLPPDAQFNLERGERDKLKGDETAAVLSSKKAWGPGWRLLSFADQCAIVERLDTVEDESALVAWLKEHWGLDEDRACAVARARLPAGHGRLGPTAGGKILAALEAEVIPYSDAVAKAGYHHSDFRTGEIFDRLPYYGVILDRYTAFGTGNPDDPDELRLGKIANPTVHIGLNQLRRLVNRIIDEHGHPDEIILEVGRDLRQNDKQRKADLAFQKENRERNDRYRQIFEELGIADTGENRAKMRLWEELNLKDPNDRRCPFCGGQISIHQLFSPEVEIE
;
A
#
# COMPACT_ATOMS: atom_id res chain seq x y z
N MET A 1 -38.10 1.12 -25.72
CA MET A 1 -37.98 0.88 -27.17
C MET A 1 -38.88 1.86 -27.88
N ILE A 2 -38.31 2.71 -28.71
CA ILE A 2 -39.02 3.71 -29.49
C ILE A 2 -38.83 3.33 -30.95
N ASP A 3 -39.90 3.31 -31.73
CA ASP A 3 -39.83 3.12 -33.18
C ASP A 3 -39.43 4.43 -33.84
N LEU A 4 -38.52 4.34 -34.82
CA LEU A 4 -38.01 5.48 -35.57
C LEU A 4 -38.47 5.41 -37.03
N ASP A 5 -38.69 6.57 -37.66
CA ASP A 5 -38.80 6.67 -39.12
C ASP A 5 -37.42 6.63 -39.81
N GLU A 6 -37.41 6.67 -41.14
CA GLU A 6 -36.18 6.70 -41.96
C GLU A 6 -35.28 7.93 -41.67
N ASN A 7 -35.82 8.98 -41.05
CA ASN A 7 -35.10 10.19 -40.68
C ASN A 7 -34.62 10.17 -39.21
N GLY A 8 -34.87 9.08 -38.48
CA GLY A 8 -34.53 8.94 -37.06
C GLY A 8 -35.48 9.64 -36.09
N ASN A 9 -36.67 10.08 -36.53
CA ASN A 9 -37.67 10.68 -35.65
C ASN A 9 -38.48 9.61 -34.94
N ALA A 10 -38.77 9.83 -33.65
CA ALA A 10 -39.64 8.96 -32.88
C ALA A 10 -41.07 8.98 -33.44
N ILE A 11 -41.57 7.81 -33.85
CA ILE A 11 -42.93 7.64 -34.38
C ILE A 11 -43.85 6.82 -33.47
N GLY A 12 -43.30 6.12 -32.48
CA GLY A 12 -44.11 5.33 -31.55
C GLY A 12 -43.31 4.76 -30.39
N LEU A 13 -43.99 4.47 -29.28
CA LEU A 13 -43.42 3.69 -28.18
C LEU A 13 -43.73 2.21 -28.43
N ARG A 14 -42.68 1.42 -28.68
CA ARG A 14 -42.82 -0.04 -28.88
C ARG A 14 -42.96 -0.79 -27.55
N ASP A 15 -42.08 -0.51 -26.60
CA ASP A 15 -42.05 -1.19 -25.30
C ASP A 15 -41.31 -0.37 -24.22
N ALA A 16 -41.64 -0.58 -22.95
CA ALA A 16 -40.98 0.04 -21.81
C ALA A 16 -41.02 -0.89 -20.58
N GLY A 17 -39.92 -0.93 -19.84
CA GLY A 17 -39.82 -1.75 -18.64
C GLY A 17 -38.78 -1.25 -17.65
N VAL A 18 -38.91 -1.67 -16.39
CA VAL A 18 -37.99 -1.32 -15.30
C VAL A 18 -37.40 -2.59 -14.70
N ARG A 19 -36.07 -2.72 -14.76
CA ARG A 19 -35.34 -3.81 -14.12
C ARG A 19 -34.85 -3.37 -12.74
N ILE A 20 -35.55 -3.79 -11.68
CA ILE A 20 -35.12 -3.56 -10.30
C ILE A 20 -34.20 -4.70 -9.85
N PHE A 21 -33.01 -4.35 -9.34
CA PHE A 21 -32.05 -5.32 -8.81
C PHE A 21 -31.42 -4.78 -7.52
N SER A 22 -31.88 -5.26 -6.35
CA SER A 22 -31.45 -4.79 -5.01
C SER A 22 -31.56 -3.26 -4.80
N SER A 23 -31.46 -2.77 -3.56
CA SER A 23 -31.20 -1.34 -3.35
C SER A 23 -29.74 -1.05 -3.72
N SER A 24 -29.52 -0.15 -4.67
CA SER A 24 -28.21 0.13 -5.27
C SER A 24 -27.13 0.50 -4.24
N GLU A 25 -27.53 1.11 -3.12
CA GLU A 25 -26.65 1.48 -2.01
C GLU A 25 -26.12 0.27 -1.20
N LEU A 26 -26.85 -0.85 -1.18
CA LEU A 26 -26.52 -2.05 -0.42
C LEU A 26 -26.07 -3.23 -1.30
N ALA A 27 -26.14 -3.10 -2.63
CA ALA A 27 -25.75 -4.15 -3.56
C ALA A 27 -24.28 -4.58 -3.35
N GLY A 28 -24.08 -5.77 -2.78
CA GLY A 28 -22.74 -6.29 -2.45
C GLY A 28 -22.09 -5.69 -1.21
N ARG A 29 -22.88 -5.01 -0.36
CA ARG A 29 -22.45 -4.36 0.90
C ARG A 29 -23.27 -4.86 2.09
N ASP A 30 -22.67 -4.81 3.26
CA ASP A 30 -23.34 -5.12 4.52
C ASP A 30 -24.32 -3.99 4.90
N PRO A 31 -25.58 -4.29 5.26
CA PRO A 31 -26.58 -3.28 5.61
C PRO A 31 -26.23 -2.39 6.80
N LYS A 32 -25.47 -2.90 7.78
CA LYS A 32 -25.12 -2.16 9.00
C LYS A 32 -23.83 -1.37 8.80
N THR A 33 -22.78 -2.05 8.36
CA THR A 33 -21.44 -1.45 8.29
C THR A 33 -21.19 -0.72 6.98
N LYS A 34 -22.07 -0.86 5.96
CA LYS A 34 -21.92 -0.33 4.59
C LYS A 34 -20.63 -0.75 3.87
N THR A 35 -19.85 -1.64 4.48
CA THR A 35 -18.62 -2.21 3.92
C THR A 35 -18.95 -3.30 2.91
N SER A 36 -18.05 -3.57 1.97
CA SER A 36 -18.29 -4.66 1.00
C SER A 36 -18.37 -6.01 1.71
N LEU A 37 -19.34 -6.85 1.34
CA LEU A 37 -19.45 -8.25 1.79
C LEU A 37 -18.18 -9.06 1.47
N ALA A 38 -17.45 -8.67 0.41
CA ALA A 38 -16.17 -9.26 0.05
C ALA A 38 -15.08 -8.99 1.11
N LYS A 39 -15.10 -7.84 1.80
CA LYS A 39 -14.18 -7.49 2.90
C LYS A 39 -14.40 -8.45 4.08
N GLY A 40 -15.63 -8.59 4.56
CA GLY A 40 -15.96 -9.52 5.66
C GLY A 40 -15.59 -10.97 5.32
N ARG A 41 -15.90 -11.43 4.09
CA ARG A 41 -15.48 -12.76 3.62
C ARG A 41 -13.95 -12.92 3.59
N ARG A 42 -13.20 -11.87 3.26
CA ARG A 42 -11.73 -11.89 3.22
C ARG A 42 -11.14 -11.99 4.62
N GLU A 43 -11.65 -11.22 5.58
CA GLU A 43 -11.20 -11.22 6.98
C GLU A 43 -11.45 -12.56 7.65
N ALA A 44 -12.67 -13.09 7.54
CA ALA A 44 -13.01 -14.40 8.09
C ALA A 44 -12.15 -15.52 7.47
N ARG A 45 -11.86 -15.44 6.15
CA ARG A 45 -10.96 -16.38 5.45
C ARG A 45 -9.52 -16.25 5.95
N ALA A 46 -9.04 -15.04 6.21
CA ALA A 46 -7.70 -14.81 6.75
C ALA A 46 -7.58 -15.40 8.16
N ALA A 47 -8.57 -15.19 9.04
CA ALA A 47 -8.61 -15.78 10.37
C ALA A 47 -8.58 -17.32 10.33
N ARG A 48 -9.44 -17.95 9.51
CA ARG A 48 -9.45 -19.41 9.31
C ARG A 48 -8.09 -19.92 8.84
N ARG A 49 -7.51 -19.31 7.80
CA ARG A 49 -6.18 -19.67 7.30
C ARG A 49 -5.08 -19.55 8.35
N ARG A 50 -5.10 -18.51 9.19
CA ARG A 50 -4.13 -18.35 10.29
C ARG A 50 -4.26 -19.50 11.29
N ARG A 51 -5.48 -19.83 11.70
CA ARG A 51 -5.76 -20.95 12.62
C ARG A 51 -5.33 -22.29 12.02
N ASP A 52 -5.74 -22.61 10.80
CA ASP A 52 -5.41 -23.89 10.17
C ASP A 52 -3.90 -24.07 9.99
N ARG A 53 -3.19 -23.00 9.60
CA ARG A 53 -1.72 -23.02 9.48
C ARG A 53 -1.04 -23.19 10.84
N TYR A 54 -1.55 -22.54 11.88
CA TYR A 54 -1.06 -22.74 13.24
C TYR A 54 -1.24 -24.19 13.69
N LEU A 55 -2.43 -24.78 13.49
CA LEU A 55 -2.69 -26.17 13.85
C LEU A 55 -1.80 -27.15 13.09
N ARG A 56 -1.72 -27.03 11.75
CA ARG A 56 -0.85 -27.88 10.93
C ARG A 56 0.62 -27.78 11.33
N ARG A 57 1.11 -26.57 11.61
CA ARG A 57 2.48 -26.35 12.08
C ARG A 57 2.70 -27.00 13.44
N ARG A 58 1.76 -26.85 14.37
CA ARG A 58 1.83 -27.45 15.71
C ARG A 58 1.84 -28.98 15.65
N THR A 59 0.98 -29.58 14.84
CA THR A 59 0.93 -31.03 14.62
C THR A 59 2.24 -31.52 14.04
N ARG A 60 2.69 -30.93 12.92
CA ARG A 60 3.97 -31.30 12.29
C ARG A 60 5.15 -31.14 13.24
N LEU A 61 5.20 -30.04 14.00
CA LEU A 61 6.27 -29.83 14.98
C LEU A 61 6.25 -30.92 16.05
N MET A 62 5.07 -31.29 16.56
CA MET A 62 4.97 -32.35 17.56
C MET A 62 5.47 -33.69 17.01
N GLU A 63 5.01 -34.09 15.83
CA GLU A 63 5.47 -35.30 15.15
C GLU A 63 6.99 -35.30 14.95
N THR A 64 7.56 -34.19 14.48
CA THR A 64 9.01 -34.04 14.32
C THR A 64 9.76 -34.12 15.65
N LEU A 65 9.25 -33.51 16.72
CA LEU A 65 9.87 -33.59 18.05
C LEU A 65 9.83 -35.00 18.63
N VAL A 66 8.74 -35.75 18.42
CA VAL A 66 8.63 -37.16 18.82
C VAL A 66 9.65 -38.01 18.06
N ASN A 67 9.70 -37.89 16.73
CA ASN A 67 10.64 -38.63 15.89
C ASN A 67 12.12 -38.28 16.19
N ALA A 68 12.38 -37.08 16.71
CA ALA A 68 13.71 -36.65 17.13
C ALA A 68 14.05 -37.07 18.57
N GLY A 69 13.17 -37.77 19.29
CA GLY A 69 13.38 -38.13 20.70
C GLY A 69 13.32 -36.93 21.67
N LEU A 70 12.78 -35.79 21.22
CA LEU A 70 12.60 -34.58 22.02
C LEU A 70 11.24 -34.50 22.69
N MET A 71 10.31 -35.38 22.35
CA MET A 71 9.01 -35.52 23.02
C MET A 71 8.67 -37.01 23.18
N PRO A 72 7.97 -37.39 24.26
CA PRO A 72 7.46 -38.75 24.42
C PRO A 72 6.55 -39.18 23.27
N GLU A 73 6.56 -40.48 22.94
CA GLU A 73 5.59 -41.08 22.00
C GLU A 73 4.19 -41.20 22.61
N ASP A 74 4.12 -41.43 23.92
CA ASP A 74 2.87 -41.47 24.68
C ASP A 74 2.24 -40.07 24.82
N GLU A 75 0.92 -40.00 24.67
CA GLU A 75 0.21 -38.71 24.72
C GLU A 75 0.08 -38.16 26.13
N ASP A 76 -0.09 -39.01 27.14
CA ASP A 76 -0.29 -38.58 28.51
C ASP A 76 1.03 -38.12 29.14
N GLU A 77 2.15 -38.78 28.81
CA GLU A 77 3.49 -38.28 29.12
C GLU A 77 3.75 -36.91 28.49
N ARG A 78 3.35 -36.70 27.23
CA ARG A 78 3.44 -35.37 26.59
C ARG A 78 2.58 -34.32 27.31
N LYS A 79 1.37 -34.68 27.74
CA LYS A 79 0.47 -33.77 28.48
C LYS A 79 1.08 -33.40 29.84
N ALA A 80 1.74 -34.34 30.50
CA ALA A 80 2.41 -34.08 31.78
C ALA A 80 3.46 -32.95 31.68
N LEU A 81 4.18 -32.86 30.54
CA LEU A 81 5.14 -31.78 30.28
C LEU A 81 4.51 -30.39 30.17
N ALA A 82 3.19 -30.28 29.98
CA ALA A 82 2.52 -28.98 29.86
C ALA A 82 2.51 -28.19 31.18
N SER A 83 2.60 -28.88 32.32
CA SER A 83 2.67 -28.26 33.66
C SER A 83 4.03 -27.61 33.94
N LEU A 84 5.08 -28.05 33.24
CA LEU A 84 6.41 -27.48 33.37
C LEU A 84 6.47 -26.08 32.77
N ASP A 85 7.15 -25.18 33.47
CA ASP A 85 7.35 -23.81 33.03
C ASP A 85 8.32 -23.77 31.83
N PRO A 86 7.83 -23.43 30.62
CA PRO A 86 8.71 -23.37 29.47
C PRO A 86 9.73 -22.24 29.56
N TYR A 87 9.48 -21.14 30.27
CA TYR A 87 10.42 -20.03 30.40
C TYR A 87 11.61 -20.41 31.27
N GLU A 88 11.36 -21.08 32.40
CA GLU A 88 12.43 -21.63 33.25
C GLU A 88 13.33 -22.59 32.45
N ILE A 89 12.72 -23.54 31.72
CA ILE A 89 13.50 -24.51 30.94
C ILE A 89 14.34 -23.79 29.87
N ARG A 90 13.76 -22.80 29.17
CA ARG A 90 14.48 -22.01 28.15
C ARG A 90 15.68 -21.27 28.76
N ALA A 91 15.56 -20.73 29.97
CA ALA A 91 16.68 -20.08 30.65
C ALA A 91 17.76 -21.07 31.11
N ARG A 92 17.36 -22.20 31.70
CA ARG A 92 18.28 -23.23 32.22
C ARG A 92 19.03 -23.96 31.11
N ALA A 93 18.36 -24.29 30.01
CA ALA A 93 18.95 -25.00 28.88
C ALA A 93 20.09 -24.23 28.17
N LEU A 94 20.33 -22.97 28.49
CA LEU A 94 21.49 -22.21 28.01
C LEU A 94 22.76 -22.49 28.84
N LYS A 95 22.60 -22.89 30.10
CA LYS A 95 23.67 -22.94 31.11
C LYS A 95 23.99 -24.36 31.55
N GLU A 96 22.98 -25.22 31.58
CA GLU A 96 23.10 -26.58 32.09
C GLU A 96 22.41 -27.60 31.17
N ARG A 97 22.79 -28.87 31.32
CA ARG A 97 22.13 -30.00 30.67
C ARG A 97 20.71 -30.15 31.21
N VAL A 98 19.71 -30.08 30.33
CA VAL A 98 18.31 -30.37 30.69
C VAL A 98 17.86 -31.71 30.08
N PRO A 99 16.82 -32.37 30.61
CA PRO A 99 16.25 -33.55 29.98
C PRO A 99 15.75 -33.26 28.55
N LEU A 100 15.89 -34.21 27.63
CA LEU A 100 15.49 -34.04 26.22
C LEU A 100 14.03 -33.63 26.05
N HIS A 101 13.12 -34.26 26.82
CA HIS A 101 11.70 -33.93 26.81
C HIS A 101 11.40 -32.52 27.34
N HIS A 102 12.24 -32.00 28.23
CA HIS A 102 12.13 -30.60 28.69
C HIS A 102 12.59 -29.66 27.57
N LEU A 103 13.69 -29.98 26.88
CA LEU A 103 14.13 -29.22 25.70
C LEU A 103 13.06 -29.20 24.60
N GLY A 104 12.42 -30.33 24.32
CA GLY A 104 11.29 -30.38 23.39
C GLY A 104 10.12 -29.52 23.84
N ARG A 105 9.79 -29.50 25.14
CA ARG A 105 8.78 -28.59 25.72
C ARG A 105 9.13 -27.12 25.48
N ALA A 106 10.39 -26.73 25.68
CA ALA A 106 10.88 -25.38 25.39
C ALA A 106 10.76 -25.02 23.90
N ILE A 107 11.22 -25.89 22.99
CA ILE A 107 11.14 -25.69 21.53
C ILE A 107 9.67 -25.61 21.08
N PHE A 108 8.81 -26.49 21.60
CA PHE A 108 7.38 -26.48 21.30
C PHE A 108 6.70 -25.18 21.77
N HIS A 109 7.21 -24.56 22.84
CA HIS A 109 6.71 -23.27 23.30
C HIS A 109 7.04 -22.12 22.32
N LEU A 110 8.23 -22.11 21.69
CA LEU A 110 8.60 -21.09 20.69
C LEU A 110 7.59 -21.00 19.54
N ASN A 111 7.00 -22.14 19.15
CA ASN A 111 5.96 -22.22 18.12
C ASN A 111 4.67 -21.45 18.46
N GLN A 112 4.33 -21.35 19.75
CA GLN A 112 3.08 -20.72 20.20
C GLN A 112 3.08 -19.22 19.89
N ARG A 113 4.23 -18.56 20.02
CA ARG A 113 4.41 -17.11 19.86
C ARG A 113 5.72 -16.82 19.11
N ARG A 114 5.78 -17.23 17.84
CA ARG A 114 6.99 -17.17 16.99
C ARG A 114 7.41 -15.78 16.47
N GLY A 115 7.07 -14.73 17.20
CA GLY A 115 7.40 -13.33 16.88
C GLY A 115 6.74 -12.78 15.61
N PHE A 116 6.70 -11.45 15.53
CA PHE A 116 6.33 -10.74 14.31
C PHE A 116 7.50 -10.79 13.32
N LYS A 117 7.24 -11.12 12.05
CA LYS A 117 8.26 -11.03 11.00
C LYS A 117 8.02 -9.74 10.24
N SER A 118 8.96 -8.81 10.39
CA SER A 118 8.96 -7.55 9.64
C SER A 118 8.90 -7.82 8.14
N ASN A 119 8.14 -7.01 7.43
CA ASN A 119 8.09 -6.97 5.98
C ASN A 119 8.20 -5.51 5.52
N ARG A 120 9.30 -5.21 4.86
CA ARG A 120 9.66 -3.85 4.43
C ARG A 120 8.53 -3.13 3.69
N LYS A 121 7.77 -3.83 2.85
CA LYS A 121 6.71 -3.21 2.04
C LYS A 121 5.43 -2.90 2.83
N THR A 122 5.07 -3.73 3.80
CA THR A 122 3.88 -3.48 4.64
C THR A 122 4.21 -2.56 5.81
N ASP A 123 5.47 -2.56 6.23
CA ASP A 123 5.92 -1.90 7.46
C ASP A 123 6.60 -0.54 7.18
N ALA A 124 6.72 -0.14 5.91
CA ALA A 124 7.27 1.15 5.50
C ALA A 124 6.36 2.36 5.84
N GLY A 125 5.14 2.14 6.31
CA GLY A 125 4.24 3.23 6.72
C GLY A 125 4.41 3.63 8.19
N GLU A 126 4.36 4.93 8.48
CA GLU A 126 4.03 5.49 9.81
C GLU A 126 2.53 5.30 10.09
N GLY A 127 2.08 4.05 10.07
CA GLY A 127 0.92 3.70 10.86
C GLY A 127 1.35 3.75 12.33
N ASP A 128 0.56 4.40 13.18
CA ASP A 128 0.81 4.51 14.62
C ASP A 128 1.21 3.14 15.23
N ASP A 129 0.53 2.06 14.82
CA ASP A 129 0.85 0.69 15.23
C ASP A 129 2.19 0.15 14.71
N THR A 130 2.59 0.42 13.47
CA THR A 130 3.85 -0.10 12.90
C THR A 130 5.05 0.58 13.54
N GLY A 131 4.96 1.89 13.79
CA GLY A 131 5.95 2.63 14.57
C GLY A 131 6.08 2.08 16.00
N LYS A 132 4.93 1.90 16.68
CA LYS A 132 4.87 1.30 18.03
C LYS A 132 5.51 -0.09 18.09
N ILE A 133 5.26 -0.93 17.08
CA ILE A 133 5.83 -2.29 16.98
C ILE A 133 7.34 -2.22 16.87
N ARG A 134 7.88 -1.44 15.92
CA ARG A 134 9.32 -1.32 15.72
C ARG A 134 10.03 -0.80 16.97
N SER A 135 9.54 0.31 17.53
CA SER A 135 10.09 0.86 18.76
C SER A 135 9.92 -0.11 19.94
N GLY A 136 8.89 -0.95 19.95
CA GLY A 136 8.73 -2.03 20.92
C GLY A 136 9.75 -3.16 20.78
N VAL A 137 10.13 -3.51 19.55
CA VAL A 137 11.21 -4.47 19.27
C VAL A 137 12.56 -3.91 19.73
N GLU A 138 12.85 -2.64 19.40
CA GLU A 138 14.10 -1.96 19.80
C GLU A 138 14.22 -1.85 21.32
N ARG A 139 13.19 -1.33 21.99
CA ARG A 139 13.13 -1.28 23.47
C ARG A 139 13.31 -2.65 24.11
N LEU A 140 12.72 -3.69 23.53
CA LEU A 140 12.88 -5.04 24.04
C LEU A 140 14.34 -5.54 23.90
N ARG A 141 15.02 -5.25 22.78
CA ARG A 141 16.45 -5.57 22.63
C ARG A 141 17.31 -4.82 23.66
N GLU A 142 17.04 -3.54 23.86
CA GLU A 142 17.73 -2.73 24.88
C GLU A 142 17.50 -3.26 26.29
N ALA A 143 16.26 -3.60 26.64
CA ALA A 143 15.92 -4.16 27.94
C ALA A 143 16.58 -5.53 28.18
N MET A 144 16.64 -6.39 27.15
CA MET A 144 17.36 -7.67 27.22
C MET A 144 18.85 -7.45 27.49
N LEU A 145 19.48 -6.49 26.79
CA LEU A 145 20.88 -6.15 26.97
C LEU A 145 21.14 -5.58 28.38
N ALA A 146 20.30 -4.65 28.85
CA ALA A 146 20.40 -4.05 30.17
C ALA A 146 20.23 -5.07 31.31
N ALA A 147 19.37 -6.07 31.10
CA ALA A 147 19.19 -7.19 32.03
C ALA A 147 20.29 -8.26 31.94
N GLY A 148 21.24 -8.14 31.00
CA GLY A 148 22.28 -9.14 30.76
C GLY A 148 21.75 -10.48 30.25
N ALA A 149 20.55 -10.51 29.67
CA ALA A 149 19.92 -11.74 29.18
C ALA A 149 20.41 -12.06 27.76
N GLN A 150 20.89 -13.28 27.54
CA GLN A 150 21.43 -13.72 26.25
C GLN A 150 20.32 -14.01 25.23
N THR A 151 19.13 -14.41 25.70
CA THR A 151 18.01 -14.76 24.84
C THR A 151 16.69 -14.21 25.38
N LEU A 152 15.67 -14.17 24.52
CA LEU A 152 14.34 -13.73 24.93
C LEU A 152 13.75 -14.63 26.03
N GLY A 153 13.95 -15.94 25.96
CA GLY A 153 13.47 -16.88 26.98
C GLY A 153 14.03 -16.61 28.36
N GLU A 154 15.34 -16.35 28.44
CA GLU A 154 16.02 -15.96 29.68
C GLU A 154 15.48 -14.64 30.24
N PHE A 155 15.35 -13.62 29.39
CA PHE A 155 14.78 -12.33 29.79
C PHE A 155 13.35 -12.46 30.32
N LEU A 156 12.49 -13.19 29.61
CA LEU A 156 11.10 -13.39 30.03
C LEU A 156 11.00 -14.20 31.32
N TYR A 157 11.93 -15.13 31.57
CA TYR A 157 12.00 -15.85 32.85
C TYR A 157 12.41 -14.92 34.01
N HIS A 158 13.36 -14.00 33.80
CA HIS A 158 13.71 -12.98 34.81
C HIS A 158 12.51 -12.11 35.18
N ARG A 159 11.79 -11.61 34.17
CA ARG A 159 10.56 -10.84 34.36
C ARG A 159 9.50 -11.63 35.14
N GLN A 160 9.28 -12.88 34.76
CA GLN A 160 8.32 -13.76 35.44
C GLN A 160 8.65 -13.93 36.93
N ARG A 161 9.93 -14.11 37.28
CA ARG A 161 10.38 -14.21 38.67
C ARG A 161 10.19 -12.93 39.47
N GLN A 162 10.17 -11.78 38.78
CA GLN A 162 9.89 -10.47 39.37
C GLN A 162 8.38 -10.16 39.43
N GLY A 163 7.51 -11.09 38.99
CA GLY A 163 6.07 -10.87 38.93
C GLY A 163 5.64 -9.95 37.79
N GLU A 164 6.54 -9.67 36.83
CA GLU A 164 6.27 -8.80 35.69
C GLU A 164 5.55 -9.56 34.57
N TRP A 165 4.86 -8.81 33.72
CA TRP A 165 4.19 -9.36 32.55
C TRP A 165 5.20 -9.88 31.53
N VAL A 166 4.92 -11.05 30.95
CA VAL A 166 5.74 -11.70 29.90
C VAL A 166 5.06 -11.75 28.52
N ARG A 167 3.95 -11.02 28.37
CA ARG A 167 3.15 -10.99 27.14
C ARG A 167 3.10 -9.59 26.57
N ALA A 168 3.25 -9.50 25.26
CA ALA A 168 3.03 -8.26 24.51
C ALA A 168 1.63 -7.70 24.76
N ARG A 169 1.58 -6.46 25.24
CA ARG A 169 0.36 -5.68 25.48
C ARG A 169 0.68 -4.21 25.23
N PRO A 170 -0.29 -3.43 24.72
CA PRO A 170 -0.19 -1.98 24.75
C PRO A 170 -0.01 -1.49 26.18
N ALA A 171 0.91 -0.55 26.38
CA ALA A 171 1.21 0.10 27.64
C ALA A 171 1.45 1.60 27.40
N LYS A 172 1.18 2.42 28.41
CA LYS A 172 1.59 3.84 28.41
C LYS A 172 3.06 3.90 28.83
N LEU A 173 3.91 4.34 27.93
CA LEU A 173 5.36 4.43 28.10
C LEU A 173 5.78 5.90 28.16
N ASN A 174 6.79 6.23 28.95
CA ASN A 174 7.35 7.58 28.96
C ASN A 174 8.08 7.83 27.63
N GLY A 175 7.58 8.76 26.82
CA GLY A 175 8.22 9.19 25.58
C GLY A 175 9.33 10.21 25.83
N GLU A 176 10.11 10.49 24.78
CA GLU A 176 11.11 11.57 24.81
C GLU A 176 10.41 12.91 25.13
N GLY A 177 10.88 13.60 26.18
CA GLY A 177 10.27 14.84 26.68
C GLY A 177 9.19 14.67 27.75
N GLY A 178 9.01 13.48 28.32
CA GLY A 178 8.16 13.26 29.51
C GLY A 178 6.67 13.10 29.22
N LYS A 179 6.25 13.04 27.94
CA LYS A 179 4.86 12.74 27.56
C LYS A 179 4.65 11.23 27.45
N ALA A 180 3.61 10.71 28.10
CA ALA A 180 3.24 9.31 27.99
C ALA A 180 2.71 9.00 26.56
N THR A 181 3.33 8.05 25.88
CA THR A 181 2.94 7.55 24.56
C THR A 181 2.49 6.10 24.68
N GLU A 182 1.49 5.71 23.89
CA GLU A 182 1.07 4.31 23.86
C GLU A 182 2.08 3.49 23.04
N GLY A 183 2.51 2.34 23.54
CA GLY A 183 3.46 1.48 22.85
C GLY A 183 3.54 0.10 23.47
N TYR A 184 4.56 -0.66 23.07
CA TYR A 184 4.80 -2.00 23.60
C TYR A 184 6.11 -2.01 24.38
N GLU A 185 6.05 -2.47 25.63
CA GLU A 185 7.23 -2.79 26.45
C GLU A 185 7.87 -4.10 25.98
N ILE A 186 7.02 -5.09 25.63
CA ILE A 186 7.43 -6.39 25.11
C ILE A 186 6.84 -6.56 23.73
N TYR A 187 7.69 -6.56 22.70
CA TYR A 187 7.28 -6.93 21.35
C TYR A 187 8.36 -7.76 20.65
N PRO A 188 8.32 -9.10 20.77
CA PRO A 188 9.33 -9.94 20.13
C PRO A 188 9.18 -9.98 18.61
N ASP A 189 10.26 -9.69 17.91
CA ASP A 189 10.38 -10.01 16.49
C ASP A 189 10.70 -11.51 16.30
N ARG A 190 10.63 -11.98 15.05
CA ARG A 190 10.97 -13.36 14.73
C ARG A 190 12.48 -13.63 14.84
N GLY A 191 13.31 -12.60 14.70
CA GLY A 191 14.76 -12.68 14.83
C GLY A 191 15.16 -13.17 16.22
N MET A 192 14.66 -12.54 17.27
CA MET A 192 14.92 -12.94 18.67
C MET A 192 14.57 -14.41 18.95
N ILE A 193 13.47 -14.91 18.39
CA ILE A 193 13.05 -16.31 18.57
C ILE A 193 13.98 -17.28 17.83
N LEU A 194 14.46 -16.88 16.65
CA LEU A 194 15.42 -17.67 15.86
C LEU A 194 16.81 -17.69 16.53
N GLU A 195 17.26 -16.54 17.02
CA GLU A 195 18.48 -16.37 17.81
C GLU A 195 18.42 -17.28 19.05
N GLU A 196 17.31 -17.25 19.79
CA GLU A 196 17.09 -18.11 20.94
C GLU A 196 17.07 -19.60 20.59
N PHE A 197 16.33 -20.00 19.54
CA PHE A 197 16.32 -21.39 19.09
C PHE A 197 17.74 -21.89 18.78
N SER A 198 18.52 -21.06 18.09
CA SER A 198 19.91 -21.36 17.73
C SER A 198 20.79 -21.50 18.97
N ALA A 199 20.65 -20.61 19.95
CA ALA A 199 21.40 -20.65 21.21
C ALA A 199 21.06 -21.90 22.03
N LEU A 200 19.77 -22.22 22.19
CA LEU A 200 19.30 -23.43 22.88
C LEU A 200 19.83 -24.70 22.21
N TRP A 201 19.75 -24.78 20.88
CA TRP A 201 20.26 -25.93 20.14
C TRP A 201 21.77 -26.08 20.32
N ALA A 202 22.54 -25.00 20.16
CA ALA A 202 23.99 -25.02 20.30
C ALA A 202 24.45 -25.40 21.72
N ALA A 203 23.76 -24.92 22.76
CA ALA A 203 24.07 -25.25 24.15
C ALA A 203 23.79 -26.74 24.44
N GLN A 204 22.63 -27.24 24.06
CA GLN A 204 22.23 -28.62 24.37
C GLN A 204 22.87 -29.67 23.45
N ALA A 205 23.23 -29.34 22.22
CA ALA A 205 23.87 -30.27 21.29
C ALA A 205 25.22 -30.79 21.82
N ARG A 206 25.91 -30.00 22.66
CA ARG A 206 27.14 -30.42 23.35
C ARG A 206 26.90 -31.56 24.35
N HIS A 207 25.68 -31.67 24.88
CA HIS A 207 25.29 -32.71 25.82
C HIS A 207 24.62 -33.92 25.15
N TYR A 208 24.05 -33.73 23.95
CA TYR A 208 23.31 -34.76 23.21
C TYR A 208 23.68 -34.79 21.71
N PRO A 209 24.95 -34.97 21.32
CA PRO A 209 25.39 -34.83 19.93
C PRO A 209 24.74 -35.85 18.98
N GLU A 210 24.46 -37.06 19.47
CA GLU A 210 23.84 -38.14 18.67
C GLU A 210 22.36 -37.87 18.34
N ILE A 211 21.68 -37.03 19.13
CA ILE A 211 20.25 -36.76 18.99
C ILE A 211 20.03 -35.39 18.36
N LEU A 212 20.76 -34.37 18.80
CA LEU A 212 20.64 -32.98 18.33
C LEU A 212 21.48 -32.73 17.08
N THR A 213 21.17 -33.48 16.02
CA THR A 213 21.86 -33.44 14.72
C THR A 213 21.45 -32.22 13.88
N ASP A 214 22.30 -31.83 12.93
CA ASP A 214 22.00 -30.73 11.99
C ASP A 214 20.74 -30.99 11.16
N ARG A 215 20.48 -32.26 10.83
CA ARG A 215 19.24 -32.67 10.14
C ARG A 215 18.01 -32.22 10.93
N TRP A 216 17.93 -32.58 12.21
CA TRP A 216 16.79 -32.22 13.05
C TRP A 216 16.71 -30.72 13.31
N ARG A 217 17.86 -30.07 13.49
CA ARG A 217 17.95 -28.61 13.61
C ARG A 217 17.27 -27.93 12.43
N SER A 218 17.71 -28.23 11.21
CA SER A 218 17.18 -27.62 9.99
C SER A 218 15.70 -27.93 9.77
N GLU A 219 15.25 -29.14 10.09
CA GLU A 219 13.85 -29.50 9.94
C GLU A 219 12.94 -28.73 10.92
N ILE A 220 13.32 -28.68 12.20
CA ILE A 220 12.58 -27.97 13.25
C ILE A 220 12.58 -26.46 12.98
N GLU A 221 13.73 -25.89 12.64
CA GLU A 221 13.88 -24.48 12.30
C GLU A 221 12.94 -24.08 11.16
N ARG A 222 12.94 -24.87 10.08
CA ARG A 222 12.04 -24.63 8.95
C ARG A 222 10.57 -24.70 9.37
N ILE A 223 10.18 -25.65 10.21
CA ILE A 223 8.80 -25.76 10.70
C ILE A 223 8.41 -24.50 11.49
N LEU A 224 9.28 -24.04 12.40
CA LEU A 224 9.04 -22.89 13.27
C LEU A 224 8.91 -21.60 12.47
N PHE A 225 9.87 -21.33 11.59
CA PHE A 225 10.08 -19.99 11.03
C PHE A 225 9.56 -19.80 9.61
N PHE A 226 9.21 -20.90 8.91
CA PHE A 226 8.61 -20.80 7.58
C PHE A 226 7.31 -19.99 7.59
N GLN A 227 7.25 -19.05 6.66
CA GLN A 227 6.08 -18.26 6.35
C GLN A 227 5.93 -18.23 4.84
N ARG A 228 4.70 -18.47 4.36
CA ARG A 228 4.40 -18.35 2.93
C ARG A 228 4.65 -16.90 2.49
N PRO A 229 5.21 -16.68 1.28
CA PRO A 229 5.37 -15.34 0.74
C PRO A 229 4.04 -14.62 0.68
N LEU A 230 4.07 -13.29 0.85
CA LEU A 230 2.88 -12.48 0.63
C LEU A 230 2.48 -12.58 -0.85
N LYS A 231 1.20 -12.32 -1.12
CA LYS A 231 0.77 -12.17 -2.51
C LYS A 231 1.27 -10.82 -2.99
N PRO A 232 1.99 -10.75 -4.12
CA PRO A 232 2.39 -9.47 -4.69
C PRO A 232 1.14 -8.66 -5.02
N VAL A 233 1.20 -7.36 -4.79
CA VAL A 233 0.21 -6.41 -5.31
C VAL A 233 0.66 -6.09 -6.72
N THR A 234 0.02 -6.70 -7.71
CA THR A 234 0.33 -6.47 -9.13
C THR A 234 -0.24 -5.14 -9.59
N GLY A 235 0.48 -4.44 -10.47
CA GLY A 235 -0.01 -3.25 -11.13
C GLY A 235 -1.21 -3.58 -12.02
N GLY A 236 -2.02 -2.57 -12.36
CA GLY A 236 -2.96 -2.71 -13.47
C GLY A 236 -2.20 -2.90 -14.79
N ARG A 237 -2.88 -3.37 -15.86
CA ARG A 237 -2.26 -3.53 -17.18
C ARG A 237 -2.06 -2.21 -17.91
N CYS A 238 -0.99 -2.09 -18.69
CA CYS A 238 -0.78 -0.93 -19.55
C CYS A 238 -1.92 -0.83 -20.60
N PRO A 239 -2.49 0.36 -20.84
CA PRO A 239 -3.58 0.50 -21.83
C PRO A 239 -3.11 0.32 -23.28
N PHE A 240 -1.82 0.53 -23.56
CA PHE A 240 -1.27 0.38 -24.91
C PHE A 240 -0.56 -0.96 -25.12
N GLU A 241 -0.08 -1.58 -24.04
CA GLU A 241 0.63 -2.87 -24.06
C GLU A 241 0.01 -3.80 -22.99
N PRO A 242 -1.15 -4.44 -23.26
CA PRO A 242 -1.90 -5.17 -22.25
C PRO A 242 -1.17 -6.38 -21.63
N SER A 243 -0.12 -6.86 -22.28
CA SER A 243 0.78 -7.91 -21.78
C SER A 243 1.65 -7.44 -20.60
N GLU A 244 1.88 -6.13 -20.46
CA GLU A 244 2.75 -5.54 -19.46
C GLU A 244 1.98 -4.95 -18.27
N GLU A 245 2.61 -4.95 -17.09
CA GLU A 245 2.11 -4.22 -15.93
C GLU A 245 2.48 -2.73 -16.02
N ARG A 246 1.65 -1.87 -15.43
CA ARG A 246 1.95 -0.44 -15.27
C ARG A 246 3.17 -0.27 -14.38
N LEU A 247 4.01 0.71 -14.70
CA LEU A 247 5.18 1.07 -13.91
C LEU A 247 4.77 1.55 -12.51
N ALA A 248 5.56 1.20 -11.51
CA ALA A 248 5.46 1.81 -10.19
C ALA A 248 5.62 3.34 -10.31
N LYS A 249 4.91 4.10 -9.49
CA LYS A 249 4.99 5.57 -9.50
C LYS A 249 6.41 6.04 -9.18
N ALA A 250 7.12 5.31 -8.31
CA ALA A 250 8.51 5.56 -7.98
C ALA A 250 9.49 5.33 -9.16
N HIS A 251 9.12 4.55 -10.17
CA HIS A 251 10.02 4.18 -11.25
C HIS A 251 10.56 5.43 -11.98
N PRO A 252 11.87 5.55 -12.26
CA PRO A 252 12.46 6.74 -12.90
C PRO A 252 11.79 7.10 -14.23
N LEU A 253 11.47 6.12 -15.08
CA LEU A 253 10.65 6.33 -16.28
C LEU A 253 9.28 6.96 -15.98
N SER A 254 8.59 6.54 -14.92
CA SER A 254 7.31 7.12 -14.52
C SER A 254 7.46 8.55 -14.01
N GLN A 255 8.55 8.87 -13.30
CA GLN A 255 8.84 10.23 -12.83
C GLN A 255 9.15 11.16 -14.00
N ARG A 256 10.02 10.74 -14.93
CA ARG A 256 10.36 11.50 -16.15
C ARG A 256 9.13 11.75 -17.02
N LEU A 257 8.33 10.73 -17.30
CA LEU A 257 7.09 10.87 -18.08
C LEU A 257 6.18 11.96 -17.52
N ARG A 258 5.96 11.95 -16.19
CA ARG A 258 5.14 12.97 -15.54
C ARG A 258 5.74 14.36 -15.70
N ILE A 259 7.05 14.51 -15.47
CA ILE A 259 7.75 15.80 -15.58
C ILE A 259 7.64 16.37 -17.00
N PHE A 260 7.98 15.58 -18.02
CA PHE A 260 7.91 16.04 -19.41
C PHE A 260 6.48 16.29 -19.88
N GLN A 261 5.49 15.51 -19.44
CA GLN A 261 4.08 15.80 -19.71
C GLN A 261 3.64 17.13 -19.08
N GLU A 262 4.05 17.42 -17.84
CA GLU A 262 3.72 18.69 -17.20
C GLU A 262 4.41 19.87 -17.89
N LEU A 263 5.70 19.75 -18.21
CA LEU A 263 6.46 20.82 -18.85
C LEU A 263 6.00 21.10 -20.29
N ASN A 264 5.69 20.07 -21.08
CA ASN A 264 5.22 20.27 -22.44
C ASN A 264 3.81 20.87 -22.50
N ASN A 265 3.02 20.72 -21.43
CA ASN A 265 1.74 21.38 -21.28
C ASN A 265 1.85 22.76 -20.58
N LEU A 266 3.05 23.19 -20.19
CA LEU A 266 3.26 24.48 -19.55
C LEU A 266 3.25 25.59 -20.61
N ALA A 267 2.31 26.51 -20.47
CA ALA A 267 2.17 27.69 -21.31
C ALA A 267 2.37 28.96 -20.48
N VAL A 268 3.09 29.91 -21.06
CA VAL A 268 3.32 31.24 -20.51
C VAL A 268 2.24 32.18 -21.05
N GLU A 269 1.54 32.83 -20.13
CA GLU A 269 0.51 33.82 -20.36
C GLU A 269 1.07 35.19 -19.90
N VAL A 270 1.36 36.08 -20.85
CA VAL A 270 1.83 37.46 -20.57
C VAL A 270 0.74 38.44 -20.98
N PRO A 271 0.38 39.44 -20.14
CA PRO A 271 -0.59 40.45 -20.52
C PRO A 271 -0.29 41.09 -21.87
N GLY A 272 -1.29 41.15 -22.75
CA GLY A 272 -1.18 41.74 -24.08
C GLY A 272 -0.43 40.88 -25.13
N LYS A 273 -0.01 39.66 -24.80
CA LYS A 273 0.60 38.71 -25.76
C LYS A 273 -0.22 37.42 -25.85
N PRO A 274 -0.23 36.73 -27.00
CA PRO A 274 -0.83 35.41 -27.10
C PRO A 274 -0.09 34.44 -26.17
N ALA A 275 -0.85 33.55 -25.52
CA ALA A 275 -0.28 32.47 -24.73
C ALA A 275 0.62 31.60 -25.62
N ARG A 276 1.79 31.22 -25.11
CA ARG A 276 2.74 30.36 -25.83
C ARG A 276 3.20 29.20 -24.97
N PHE A 277 3.45 28.06 -25.58
CA PHE A 277 4.15 26.97 -24.91
C PHE A 277 5.66 27.31 -24.76
N LEU A 278 6.33 26.54 -23.92
CA LEU A 278 7.79 26.61 -23.80
C LEU A 278 8.46 26.22 -25.11
N SER A 279 9.58 26.87 -25.41
CA SER A 279 10.54 26.33 -26.38
C SER A 279 11.24 25.10 -25.80
N ARG A 280 11.85 24.29 -26.68
CA ARG A 280 12.61 23.11 -26.25
C ARG A 280 13.75 23.45 -25.28
N ALA A 281 14.49 24.53 -25.55
CA ALA A 281 15.58 24.97 -24.68
C ALA A 281 15.08 25.42 -23.30
N GLU A 282 13.98 26.18 -23.24
CA GLU A 282 13.34 26.56 -21.97
C GLU A 282 12.88 25.32 -21.19
N ARG A 283 12.20 24.38 -21.88
CA ARG A 283 11.72 23.14 -21.27
C ARG A 283 12.85 22.28 -20.73
N ASP A 284 13.93 22.10 -21.49
CA ASP A 284 15.07 21.25 -21.09
C ASP A 284 15.77 21.83 -19.86
N ARG A 285 15.94 23.16 -19.80
CA ARG A 285 16.49 23.84 -18.62
C ARG A 285 15.64 23.61 -17.36
N LEU A 286 14.32 23.61 -17.49
CA LEU A 286 13.42 23.29 -16.37
C LEU A 286 13.40 21.80 -16.03
N ALA A 287 13.48 20.92 -17.03
CA ALA A 287 13.54 19.48 -16.85
C ALA A 287 14.78 19.10 -16.04
N ASP A 288 15.95 19.65 -16.37
CA ASP A 288 17.19 19.45 -15.61
C ASP A 288 17.02 19.81 -14.12
N LYS A 289 16.34 20.93 -13.84
CA LYS A 289 16.05 21.36 -12.46
C LYS A 289 15.06 20.43 -11.78
N LEU A 290 13.95 20.08 -12.42
CA LEU A 290 12.93 19.19 -11.84
C LEU A 290 13.44 17.77 -11.62
N LEU A 291 14.33 17.27 -12.49
CA LEU A 291 15.01 16.01 -12.25
C LEU A 291 16.02 16.14 -11.10
N ALA A 292 16.58 17.33 -10.88
CA ALA A 292 17.55 17.65 -9.82
C ALA A 292 16.96 17.88 -8.42
N GLN A 293 15.66 18.13 -8.27
CA GLN A 293 15.09 18.57 -6.99
C GLN A 293 13.66 18.08 -6.77
N LYS A 294 13.15 18.23 -5.55
CA LYS A 294 11.82 17.74 -5.17
C LYS A 294 10.68 18.57 -5.77
N ASP A 295 10.81 19.90 -5.74
CA ASP A 295 9.80 20.85 -6.20
C ASP A 295 10.50 22.06 -6.85
N LEU A 296 9.83 22.74 -7.79
CA LEU A 296 10.29 23.99 -8.41
C LEU A 296 9.15 25.01 -8.39
N GLU A 297 9.31 26.11 -7.66
CA GLU A 297 8.30 27.16 -7.51
C GLU A 297 8.15 27.96 -8.81
N PHE A 298 6.93 28.42 -9.14
CA PHE A 298 6.69 29.20 -10.36
C PHE A 298 7.48 30.51 -10.39
N ASP A 299 7.76 31.12 -9.24
CA ASP A 299 8.65 32.28 -9.14
C ASP A 299 10.09 31.96 -9.54
N GLN A 300 10.57 30.76 -9.20
CA GLN A 300 11.87 30.28 -9.64
C GLN A 300 11.85 29.98 -11.14
N ILE A 301 10.75 29.45 -11.68
CA ILE A 301 10.57 29.23 -13.12
C ILE A 301 10.61 30.55 -13.89
N ARG A 302 9.88 31.58 -13.44
CA ARG A 302 9.93 32.93 -14.03
C ARG A 302 11.36 33.45 -14.11
N LYS A 303 12.10 33.37 -13.00
CA LYS A 303 13.51 33.80 -12.93
C LYS A 303 14.42 32.96 -13.83
N LEU A 304 14.20 31.65 -13.94
CA LEU A 304 15.01 30.76 -14.79
C LEU A 304 14.76 30.97 -16.27
N LEU A 305 13.57 31.43 -16.65
CA LEU A 305 13.18 31.69 -18.03
C LEU A 305 13.31 33.16 -18.43
N ASP A 306 13.83 34.01 -17.53
CA ASP A 306 13.97 35.46 -17.74
C ASP A 306 12.65 36.12 -18.18
N LEU A 307 11.53 35.67 -17.58
CA LEU A 307 10.18 36.16 -17.86
C LEU A 307 9.84 37.40 -17.02
N PRO A 308 8.94 38.27 -17.50
CA PRO A 308 8.54 39.44 -16.74
C PRO A 308 7.73 39.04 -15.48
N PRO A 309 7.72 39.87 -14.42
CA PRO A 309 7.08 39.52 -13.14
C PRO A 309 5.57 39.27 -13.23
N ASP A 310 4.91 39.86 -14.22
CA ASP A 310 3.47 39.71 -14.48
C ASP A 310 3.13 38.50 -15.37
N ALA A 311 4.13 37.73 -15.82
CA ALA A 311 3.92 36.49 -16.55
C ALA A 311 3.32 35.41 -15.63
N GLN A 312 2.18 34.86 -16.06
CA GLN A 312 1.52 33.74 -15.41
C GLN A 312 1.72 32.46 -16.20
N PHE A 313 1.56 31.31 -15.55
CA PHE A 313 1.49 30.03 -16.25
C PHE A 313 0.07 29.46 -16.25
N ASN A 314 -0.32 28.78 -17.32
CA ASN A 314 -1.61 28.09 -17.40
C ASN A 314 -1.82 27.04 -16.28
N LEU A 315 -0.72 26.45 -15.77
CA LEU A 315 -0.73 25.51 -14.66
C LEU A 315 -0.63 26.19 -13.29
N GLU A 316 -0.28 27.48 -13.24
CA GLU A 316 -0.28 28.33 -12.05
C GLU A 316 -1.71 28.87 -11.81
N ARG A 317 -2.66 27.95 -11.60
CA ARG A 317 -4.07 28.28 -11.35
C ARG A 317 -4.50 27.76 -9.99
N GLY A 318 -5.25 28.58 -9.25
CA GLY A 318 -5.64 28.29 -7.88
C GLY A 318 -4.45 28.43 -6.92
N GLU A 319 -4.18 27.40 -6.13
CA GLU A 319 -3.10 27.39 -5.11
C GLU A 319 -1.85 26.63 -5.56
N ARG A 320 -1.74 26.29 -6.85
CA ARG A 320 -0.55 25.60 -7.35
C ARG A 320 0.57 26.64 -7.53
N ASP A 321 1.45 26.71 -6.56
CA ASP A 321 2.63 27.59 -6.51
C ASP A 321 3.90 26.92 -7.07
N LYS A 322 3.88 25.60 -7.28
CA LYS A 322 5.05 24.83 -7.72
C LYS A 322 4.73 23.65 -8.64
N LEU A 323 5.77 23.24 -9.38
CA LEU A 323 5.84 21.98 -10.12
C LEU A 323 6.59 20.94 -9.29
N LYS A 324 6.11 19.69 -9.30
CA LYS A 324 6.79 18.58 -8.59
C LYS A 324 7.90 18.00 -9.46
N GLY A 325 9.09 17.93 -8.92
CA GLY A 325 10.26 17.27 -9.53
C GLY A 325 10.29 15.77 -9.27
N ASP A 326 11.44 15.15 -9.49
CA ASP A 326 11.62 13.71 -9.31
C ASP A 326 11.59 13.34 -7.82
N GLU A 327 10.41 12.90 -7.36
CA GLU A 327 10.15 12.52 -5.96
C GLU A 327 11.07 11.36 -5.53
N THR A 328 11.42 10.45 -6.45
CA THR A 328 12.26 9.28 -6.18
C THR A 328 13.72 9.69 -6.04
N ALA A 329 14.24 10.45 -7.01
CA ALA A 329 15.60 10.95 -6.95
C ALA A 329 15.80 11.89 -5.77
N ALA A 330 14.81 12.69 -5.38
CA ALA A 330 14.88 13.56 -4.20
C ALA A 330 15.13 12.77 -2.90
N VAL A 331 14.51 11.59 -2.75
CA VAL A 331 14.73 10.71 -1.58
C VAL A 331 16.08 10.02 -1.66
N LEU A 332 16.36 9.37 -2.80
CA LEU A 332 17.54 8.52 -2.94
C LEU A 332 18.85 9.32 -3.02
N SER A 333 18.84 10.53 -3.59
CA SER A 333 20.02 11.40 -3.64
C SER A 333 20.34 12.12 -2.33
N SER A 334 19.55 11.91 -1.27
CA SER A 334 19.81 12.52 0.03
C SER A 334 21.14 12.02 0.63
N LYS A 335 21.83 12.88 1.40
CA LYS A 335 23.13 12.55 2.02
C LYS A 335 23.08 11.31 2.94
N LYS A 336 21.91 11.01 3.51
CA LYS A 336 21.67 9.85 4.39
C LYS A 336 21.46 8.56 3.61
N ALA A 337 21.02 8.64 2.35
CA ALA A 337 20.80 7.50 1.46
C ALA A 337 21.99 7.35 0.50
N TRP A 338 21.77 7.42 -0.81
CA TRP A 338 22.85 7.27 -1.81
C TRP A 338 23.75 8.50 -1.90
N GLY A 339 23.23 9.68 -1.58
CA GLY A 339 23.93 10.95 -1.76
C GLY A 339 23.95 11.44 -3.22
N PRO A 340 24.80 12.43 -3.53
CA PRO A 340 24.80 13.08 -4.86
C PRO A 340 25.17 12.11 -5.99
N GLY A 341 25.89 11.02 -5.69
CA GLY A 341 26.26 9.98 -6.65
C GLY A 341 25.06 9.28 -7.31
N TRP A 342 23.86 9.31 -6.71
CA TRP A 342 22.63 8.77 -7.33
C TRP A 342 22.40 9.33 -8.73
N ARG A 343 22.68 10.63 -8.89
CA ARG A 343 22.42 11.38 -10.14
C ARG A 343 23.46 11.10 -11.22
N LEU A 344 24.59 10.50 -10.85
CA LEU A 344 25.67 10.11 -11.76
C LEU A 344 25.46 8.70 -12.33
N LEU A 345 24.55 7.91 -11.74
CA LEU A 345 24.18 6.61 -12.26
C LEU A 345 23.51 6.72 -13.63
N SER A 346 23.69 5.71 -14.47
CA SER A 346 22.97 5.64 -15.72
C SER A 346 21.46 5.53 -15.47
N PHE A 347 20.65 5.96 -16.43
CA PHE A 347 19.19 5.85 -16.31
C PHE A 347 18.74 4.38 -16.15
N ALA A 348 19.42 3.46 -16.82
CA ALA A 348 19.16 2.03 -16.69
C ALA A 348 19.45 1.53 -15.27
N ASP A 349 20.56 1.95 -14.66
CA ASP A 349 20.92 1.59 -13.28
C ASP A 349 19.91 2.14 -12.28
N GLN A 350 19.51 3.41 -12.42
CA GLN A 350 18.48 4.01 -11.58
C GLN A 350 17.17 3.20 -11.66
N CYS A 351 16.76 2.76 -12.87
CA CYS A 351 15.59 1.93 -13.04
C CYS A 351 15.75 0.58 -12.35
N ALA A 352 16.85 -0.14 -12.61
CA ALA A 352 17.10 -1.45 -12.03
C ALA A 352 17.15 -1.43 -10.49
N ILE A 353 17.75 -0.39 -9.91
CA ILE A 353 17.76 -0.21 -8.45
C ILE A 353 16.34 -0.01 -7.94
N VAL A 354 15.57 0.92 -8.51
CA VAL A 354 14.19 1.20 -8.05
C VAL A 354 13.27 0.00 -8.24
N GLU A 355 13.40 -0.75 -9.33
CA GLU A 355 12.66 -2.00 -9.56
C GLU A 355 13.01 -3.06 -8.51
N ARG A 356 14.28 -3.17 -8.12
CA ARG A 356 14.70 -4.09 -7.05
C ARG A 356 14.19 -3.63 -5.68
N LEU A 357 14.24 -2.32 -5.41
CA LEU A 357 13.62 -1.69 -4.25
C LEU A 357 12.10 -1.86 -4.24
N ASP A 358 11.45 -2.09 -5.38
CA ASP A 358 10.02 -2.39 -5.45
C ASP A 358 9.71 -3.89 -5.58
N THR A 359 10.68 -4.81 -5.58
CA THR A 359 10.35 -6.25 -5.71
C THR A 359 10.83 -7.07 -4.51
N VAL A 360 11.94 -6.68 -3.90
CA VAL A 360 12.55 -7.42 -2.79
C VAL A 360 11.89 -7.04 -1.45
N GLU A 361 11.34 -8.04 -0.77
CA GLU A 361 10.71 -7.89 0.55
C GLU A 361 11.71 -7.98 1.72
N ASP A 362 12.80 -8.74 1.53
CA ASP A 362 13.81 -8.98 2.56
C ASP A 362 14.85 -7.85 2.59
N GLU A 363 14.85 -7.11 3.70
CA GLU A 363 15.76 -5.98 3.89
C GLU A 363 17.23 -6.42 3.93
N SER A 364 17.54 -7.53 4.61
CA SER A 364 18.93 -7.99 4.76
C SER A 364 19.52 -8.41 3.41
N ALA A 365 18.74 -9.09 2.58
CA ALA A 365 19.14 -9.45 1.21
C ALA A 365 19.36 -8.21 0.33
N LEU A 366 18.54 -7.17 0.51
CA LEU A 366 18.65 -5.92 -0.23
C LEU A 366 19.87 -5.10 0.19
N VAL A 367 20.14 -5.02 1.50
CA VAL A 367 21.35 -4.38 2.05
C VAL A 367 22.61 -5.09 1.56
N ALA A 368 22.66 -6.42 1.64
CA ALA A 368 23.79 -7.20 1.13
C ALA A 368 24.05 -6.92 -0.36
N TRP A 369 22.99 -6.91 -1.18
CA TRP A 369 23.10 -6.58 -2.59
C TRP A 369 23.61 -5.16 -2.85
N LEU A 370 23.10 -4.16 -2.12
CA LEU A 370 23.53 -2.76 -2.23
C LEU A 370 25.01 -2.59 -1.88
N LYS A 371 25.50 -3.32 -0.87
CA LYS A 371 26.92 -3.31 -0.50
C LYS A 371 27.80 -3.99 -1.54
N GLU A 372 27.42 -5.20 -1.96
CA GLU A 372 28.22 -6.03 -2.88
C GLU A 372 28.28 -5.47 -4.29
N HIS A 373 27.14 -5.00 -4.83
CA HIS A 373 27.05 -4.59 -6.23
C HIS A 373 27.31 -3.08 -6.43
N TRP A 374 27.03 -2.25 -5.42
CA TRP A 374 27.13 -0.79 -5.54
C TRP A 374 28.13 -0.16 -4.58
N GLY A 375 28.78 -0.94 -3.72
CA GLY A 375 29.82 -0.45 -2.81
C GLY A 375 29.32 0.55 -1.77
N LEU A 376 28.03 0.54 -1.44
CA LEU A 376 27.50 1.36 -0.35
C LEU A 376 27.99 0.84 1.00
N ASP A 377 28.24 1.74 1.95
CA ASP A 377 28.46 1.37 3.35
C ASP A 377 27.16 0.85 4.00
N GLU A 378 27.28 0.22 5.18
CA GLU A 378 26.16 -0.40 5.88
C GLU A 378 25.02 0.59 6.16
N ASP A 379 25.35 1.79 6.64
CA ASP A 379 24.37 2.79 7.05
C ASP A 379 23.60 3.32 5.83
N ARG A 380 24.31 3.64 4.75
CA ARG A 380 23.69 4.07 3.48
C ARG A 380 22.89 2.97 2.83
N ALA A 381 23.40 1.73 2.81
CA ALA A 381 22.67 0.59 2.26
C ALA A 381 21.37 0.34 3.03
N CYS A 382 21.40 0.41 4.36
CA CYS A 382 20.21 0.35 5.21
C CYS A 382 19.24 1.50 4.90
N ALA A 383 19.74 2.73 4.78
CA ALA A 383 18.91 3.90 4.48
C ALA A 383 18.24 3.82 3.10
N VAL A 384 18.96 3.36 2.08
CA VAL A 384 18.41 3.14 0.72
C VAL A 384 17.39 2.00 0.72
N ALA A 385 17.68 0.88 1.39
CA ALA A 385 16.75 -0.24 1.50
C ALA A 385 15.42 0.20 2.15
N ARG A 386 15.50 1.04 3.19
CA ARG A 386 14.36 1.57 3.94
C ARG A 386 13.73 2.83 3.32
N ALA A 387 14.23 3.31 2.18
CA ALA A 387 13.76 4.54 1.58
C ALA A 387 12.26 4.48 1.24
N ARG A 388 11.52 5.51 1.65
CA ARG A 388 10.10 5.67 1.31
C ARG A 388 9.95 6.31 -0.05
N LEU A 389 9.67 5.48 -1.05
CA LEU A 389 9.45 5.93 -2.42
C LEU A 389 7.96 6.18 -2.69
N PRO A 390 7.61 6.97 -3.73
CA PRO A 390 6.23 7.24 -4.09
C PRO A 390 5.42 5.96 -4.34
N ALA A 391 4.41 5.72 -3.50
CA ALA A 391 3.54 4.56 -3.63
C ALA A 391 2.55 4.67 -4.81
N GLY A 392 2.10 3.51 -5.29
CA GLY A 392 1.13 3.38 -6.38
C GLY A 392 1.80 3.13 -7.72
N HIS A 393 1.00 3.17 -8.79
CA HIS A 393 1.44 2.92 -10.16
C HIS A 393 1.06 4.08 -11.07
N GLY A 394 1.88 4.31 -12.09
CA GLY A 394 1.56 5.18 -13.22
C GLY A 394 0.48 4.57 -14.11
N ARG A 395 0.23 5.20 -15.26
CA ARG A 395 -0.76 4.70 -16.25
C ARG A 395 -0.14 3.78 -17.30
N LEU A 396 1.16 3.85 -17.51
CA LEU A 396 1.85 3.22 -18.63
C LEU A 396 2.80 2.12 -18.15
N GLY A 397 2.99 1.09 -18.97
CA GLY A 397 4.04 0.09 -18.82
C GLY A 397 5.37 0.59 -19.40
N PRO A 398 6.45 -0.19 -19.25
CA PRO A 398 7.79 0.18 -19.70
C PRO A 398 7.86 0.46 -21.20
N THR A 399 7.28 -0.38 -22.07
CA THR A 399 7.43 -0.24 -23.52
C THR A 399 6.74 1.02 -24.05
N ALA A 400 5.45 1.17 -23.78
CA ALA A 400 4.71 2.37 -24.18
C ALA A 400 5.25 3.62 -23.48
N GLY A 401 5.63 3.50 -22.21
CA GLY A 401 6.24 4.58 -21.45
C GLY A 401 7.53 5.10 -22.08
N GLY A 402 8.43 4.20 -22.51
CA GLY A 402 9.68 4.56 -23.17
C GLY A 402 9.47 5.28 -24.50
N LYS A 403 8.61 4.74 -25.37
CA LYS A 403 8.29 5.35 -26.68
C LYS A 403 7.67 6.74 -26.52
N ILE A 404 6.72 6.89 -25.60
CA ILE A 404 6.04 8.17 -25.33
C ILE A 404 7.02 9.17 -24.71
N LEU A 405 7.88 8.75 -23.77
CA LEU A 405 8.88 9.62 -23.19
C LEU A 405 9.84 10.14 -24.27
N ALA A 406 10.33 9.28 -25.15
CA ALA A 406 11.23 9.68 -26.24
C ALA A 406 10.60 10.76 -27.14
N ALA A 407 9.31 10.64 -27.47
CA ALA A 407 8.59 11.66 -28.23
C ALA A 407 8.43 12.99 -27.46
N LEU A 408 8.12 12.92 -26.16
CA LEU A 408 8.02 14.11 -25.30
C LEU A 408 9.38 14.79 -25.06
N GLU A 409 10.47 14.03 -25.01
CA GLU A 409 11.83 14.54 -24.85
C GLU A 409 12.35 15.16 -26.16
N ALA A 410 11.98 14.61 -27.31
CA ALA A 410 12.36 15.13 -28.62
C ALA A 410 11.70 16.48 -28.94
N GLU A 411 10.42 16.65 -28.60
CA GLU A 411 9.63 17.82 -28.99
C GLU A 411 8.73 18.33 -27.87
N VAL A 412 8.43 19.63 -27.87
CA VAL A 412 7.46 20.21 -26.93
C VAL A 412 6.05 20.01 -27.50
N ILE A 413 5.51 18.82 -27.29
CA ILE A 413 4.19 18.40 -27.79
C ILE A 413 3.31 17.87 -26.66
N PRO A 414 1.97 18.00 -26.79
CA PRO A 414 1.05 17.45 -25.80
C PRO A 414 1.08 15.92 -25.81
N TYR A 415 0.54 15.33 -24.75
CA TYR A 415 0.50 13.88 -24.57
C TYR A 415 -0.18 13.14 -25.73
N SER A 416 -1.27 13.68 -26.29
CA SER A 416 -2.00 13.08 -27.43
C SER A 416 -1.09 12.84 -28.63
N ASP A 417 -0.22 13.80 -28.92
CA ASP A 417 0.62 13.81 -30.11
C ASP A 417 1.85 12.92 -29.88
N ALA A 418 2.39 12.93 -28.66
CA ALA A 418 3.44 11.99 -28.26
C ALA A 418 2.95 10.53 -28.32
N VAL A 419 1.70 10.27 -27.93
CA VAL A 419 1.05 8.95 -28.06
C VAL A 419 0.88 8.57 -29.53
N ALA A 420 0.43 9.49 -30.39
CA ALA A 420 0.31 9.26 -31.82
C ALA A 420 1.68 8.94 -32.46
N LYS A 421 2.73 9.69 -32.12
CA LYS A 421 4.10 9.43 -32.57
C LYS A 421 4.66 8.11 -32.06
N ALA A 422 4.23 7.66 -30.89
CA ALA A 422 4.58 6.35 -30.34
C ALA A 422 3.83 5.18 -31.01
N GLY A 423 2.94 5.46 -31.97
CA GLY A 423 2.17 4.45 -32.71
C GLY A 423 0.88 4.02 -32.03
N TYR A 424 0.36 4.81 -31.09
CA TYR A 424 -0.86 4.50 -30.35
C TYR A 424 -1.92 5.60 -30.53
N HIS A 425 -3.16 5.31 -30.12
CA HIS A 425 -4.23 6.31 -30.08
C HIS A 425 -4.62 6.61 -28.62
N HIS A 426 -4.72 7.89 -28.25
CA HIS A 426 -4.82 8.30 -26.84
C HIS A 426 -6.18 8.06 -26.18
N SER A 427 -7.26 7.92 -26.96
CA SER A 427 -8.65 7.90 -26.46
C SER A 427 -9.56 6.90 -27.17
N ASP A 428 -9.48 6.82 -28.49
CA ASP A 428 -10.15 5.79 -29.29
C ASP A 428 -9.39 4.46 -29.24
N PHE A 429 -10.09 3.43 -28.77
CA PHE A 429 -9.60 2.05 -28.69
C PHE A 429 -10.62 1.07 -29.29
N ARG A 430 -11.55 1.57 -30.09
CA ARG A 430 -12.57 0.75 -30.73
C ARG A 430 -11.89 -0.20 -31.73
N THR A 431 -12.28 -1.47 -31.68
CA THR A 431 -11.83 -2.48 -32.64
C THR A 431 -12.62 -2.43 -33.95
N GLY A 432 -13.78 -1.77 -33.94
CA GLY A 432 -14.76 -1.82 -35.03
C GLY A 432 -15.58 -3.12 -35.04
N GLU A 433 -15.32 -4.05 -34.12
CA GLU A 433 -16.06 -5.31 -33.99
C GLU A 433 -17.48 -5.06 -33.49
N ILE A 434 -18.46 -5.66 -34.16
CA ILE A 434 -19.87 -5.63 -33.79
C ILE A 434 -20.24 -7.02 -33.26
N PHE A 435 -20.68 -7.09 -32.01
CA PHE A 435 -21.09 -8.34 -31.38
C PHE A 435 -22.59 -8.57 -31.54
N ASP A 436 -23.00 -9.81 -31.85
CA ASP A 436 -24.40 -10.23 -31.91
C ASP A 436 -25.14 -10.08 -30.57
N ARG A 437 -24.38 -10.16 -29.47
CA ARG A 437 -24.88 -9.98 -28.10
C ARG A 437 -23.86 -9.18 -27.31
N LEU A 438 -24.32 -8.36 -26.37
CA LEU A 438 -23.43 -7.65 -25.46
C LEU A 438 -22.62 -8.67 -24.63
N PRO A 439 -21.28 -8.73 -24.81
CA PRO A 439 -20.45 -9.70 -24.12
C PRO A 439 -20.29 -9.32 -22.64
N TYR A 440 -19.55 -10.14 -21.89
CA TYR A 440 -19.13 -9.71 -20.56
C TYR A 440 -18.35 -8.41 -20.69
N TYR A 441 -18.67 -7.41 -19.86
CA TYR A 441 -18.09 -6.07 -20.01
C TYR A 441 -16.55 -6.09 -19.96
N GLY A 442 -15.92 -7.08 -19.32
CA GLY A 442 -14.47 -7.21 -19.28
C GLY A 442 -13.83 -7.53 -20.64
N VAL A 443 -14.59 -8.00 -21.63
CA VAL A 443 -14.10 -8.19 -23.00
C VAL A 443 -13.82 -6.84 -23.66
N ILE A 444 -14.68 -5.85 -23.41
CA ILE A 444 -14.61 -4.52 -24.01
C ILE A 444 -13.83 -3.55 -23.10
N LEU A 445 -13.99 -3.70 -21.78
CA LEU A 445 -13.44 -2.83 -20.74
C LEU A 445 -12.32 -3.54 -19.95
N ASP A 446 -11.54 -4.37 -20.63
CA ASP A 446 -10.44 -5.16 -20.05
C ASP A 446 -9.49 -4.31 -19.20
N ARG A 447 -9.18 -3.09 -19.66
CA ARG A 447 -8.32 -2.10 -18.98
C ARG A 447 -8.86 -1.58 -17.64
N TYR A 448 -10.17 -1.72 -17.43
CA TYR A 448 -10.87 -1.33 -16.21
C TYR A 448 -11.16 -2.54 -15.30
N THR A 449 -10.93 -3.74 -15.81
CA THR A 449 -10.96 -4.96 -15.01
C THR A 449 -9.61 -5.20 -14.34
N ALA A 450 -9.66 -5.84 -13.17
CA ALA A 450 -8.48 -6.21 -12.43
C ALA A 450 -8.60 -7.65 -11.92
N PHE A 451 -7.45 -8.26 -11.67
CA PHE A 451 -7.31 -9.55 -10.99
C PHE A 451 -7.88 -10.76 -11.74
N GLY A 452 -7.93 -10.70 -13.08
CA GLY A 452 -8.20 -11.89 -13.91
C GLY A 452 -7.06 -12.91 -13.87
N THR A 453 -7.37 -14.18 -14.06
CA THR A 453 -6.38 -15.26 -14.12
C THR A 453 -5.59 -15.26 -15.42
N GLY A 454 -6.15 -14.72 -16.50
CA GLY A 454 -5.60 -14.78 -17.85
C GLY A 454 -5.68 -16.17 -18.51
N ASN A 455 -6.19 -17.19 -17.81
CA ASN A 455 -6.30 -18.54 -18.35
C ASN A 455 -7.42 -18.60 -19.41
N PRO A 456 -7.14 -18.97 -20.67
CA PRO A 456 -8.17 -19.09 -21.72
C PRO A 456 -9.31 -20.05 -21.38
N ASP A 457 -9.04 -21.07 -20.55
CA ASP A 457 -10.03 -22.07 -20.16
C ASP A 457 -10.98 -21.58 -19.04
N ASP A 458 -10.67 -20.45 -18.41
CA ASP A 458 -11.51 -19.88 -17.35
C ASP A 458 -12.67 -19.07 -17.96
N PRO A 459 -13.86 -19.07 -17.29
CA PRO A 459 -14.95 -18.19 -17.69
C PRO A 459 -14.52 -16.72 -17.73
N ASP A 460 -15.09 -15.92 -18.63
CA ASP A 460 -14.67 -14.52 -18.88
C ASP A 460 -14.49 -13.67 -17.61
N GLU A 461 -15.39 -13.77 -16.62
CA GLU A 461 -15.25 -13.03 -15.37
C GLU A 461 -14.00 -13.44 -14.59
N LEU A 462 -13.67 -14.73 -14.55
CA LEU A 462 -12.49 -15.24 -13.85
C LEU A 462 -11.22 -14.95 -14.64
N ARG A 463 -11.28 -15.13 -15.97
CA ARG A 463 -10.17 -14.89 -16.90
C ARG A 463 -9.76 -13.42 -16.97
N LEU A 464 -10.72 -12.52 -17.21
CA LEU A 464 -10.49 -11.09 -17.42
C LEU A 464 -10.56 -10.31 -16.09
N GLY A 465 -11.22 -10.88 -15.08
CA GLY A 465 -11.42 -10.22 -13.80
C GLY A 465 -12.63 -9.31 -13.83
N LYS A 466 -12.72 -8.39 -12.86
CA LYS A 466 -13.89 -7.51 -12.71
C LYS A 466 -13.55 -6.12 -12.22
N ILE A 467 -14.49 -5.20 -12.42
CA ILE A 467 -14.43 -3.88 -11.78
C ILE A 467 -14.55 -4.09 -10.26
N ALA A 468 -13.61 -3.51 -9.51
CA ALA A 468 -13.47 -3.76 -8.08
C ALA A 468 -14.70 -3.32 -7.26
N ASN A 469 -15.46 -2.33 -7.74
CA ASN A 469 -16.70 -1.90 -7.10
C ASN A 469 -17.82 -2.93 -7.38
N PRO A 470 -18.29 -3.66 -6.36
CA PRO A 470 -19.28 -4.72 -6.53
C PRO A 470 -20.62 -4.19 -7.07
N THR A 471 -21.02 -2.98 -6.71
CA THR A 471 -22.25 -2.33 -7.19
C THR A 471 -22.18 -2.11 -8.71
N VAL A 472 -21.07 -1.57 -9.19
CA VAL A 472 -20.85 -1.33 -10.64
C VAL A 472 -20.80 -2.65 -11.40
N HIS A 473 -20.10 -3.65 -10.87
CA HIS A 473 -20.04 -4.98 -11.47
C HIS A 473 -21.43 -5.63 -11.60
N ILE A 474 -22.28 -5.53 -10.57
CA ILE A 474 -23.66 -6.04 -10.62
C ILE A 474 -24.47 -5.23 -11.64
N GLY A 475 -24.38 -3.91 -11.61
CA GLY A 475 -25.11 -3.01 -12.52
C GLY A 475 -24.82 -3.29 -14.00
N LEU A 476 -23.54 -3.38 -14.38
CA LEU A 476 -23.15 -3.69 -15.76
C LEU A 476 -23.60 -5.09 -16.21
N ASN A 477 -23.62 -6.07 -15.30
CA ASN A 477 -24.12 -7.41 -15.63
C ASN A 477 -25.65 -7.44 -15.76
N GLN A 478 -26.39 -6.63 -15.01
CA GLN A 478 -27.84 -6.48 -15.22
C GLN A 478 -28.14 -5.74 -16.51
N LEU A 479 -27.38 -4.68 -16.83
CA LEU A 479 -27.45 -4.00 -18.12
C LEU A 479 -27.21 -4.98 -19.27
N ARG A 480 -26.15 -5.80 -19.18
CA ARG A 480 -25.87 -6.86 -20.16
C ARG A 480 -27.05 -7.80 -20.35
N ARG A 481 -27.64 -8.31 -19.26
CA ARG A 481 -28.79 -9.21 -19.33
C ARG A 481 -30.00 -8.53 -19.96
N LEU A 482 -30.26 -7.27 -19.62
CA LEU A 482 -31.37 -6.50 -20.16
C LEU A 482 -31.20 -6.25 -21.66
N VAL A 483 -30.06 -5.70 -22.08
CA VAL A 483 -29.74 -5.44 -23.50
C VAL A 483 -29.83 -6.73 -24.31
N ASN A 484 -29.26 -7.82 -23.80
CA ASN A 484 -29.30 -9.12 -24.49
C ASN A 484 -30.70 -9.72 -24.59
N ARG A 485 -31.62 -9.38 -23.69
CA ARG A 485 -33.03 -9.78 -23.80
C ARG A 485 -33.79 -8.92 -24.80
N ILE A 486 -33.53 -7.61 -24.80
CA ILE A 486 -34.08 -6.70 -25.83
C ILE A 486 -33.66 -7.16 -27.23
N ILE A 487 -32.38 -7.56 -27.40
CA ILE A 487 -31.89 -8.11 -28.67
C ILE A 487 -32.60 -9.42 -29.04
N ASP A 488 -32.79 -10.34 -28.08
CA ASP A 488 -33.50 -11.61 -28.33
C ASP A 488 -34.96 -11.38 -28.79
N GLU A 489 -35.64 -10.38 -28.21
CA GLU A 489 -37.07 -10.15 -28.42
C GLU A 489 -37.37 -9.20 -29.60
N HIS A 490 -36.51 -8.23 -29.86
CA HIS A 490 -36.76 -7.15 -30.82
C HIS A 490 -35.70 -7.00 -31.91
N GLY A 491 -34.62 -7.80 -31.86
CA GLY A 491 -33.47 -7.64 -32.73
C GLY A 491 -32.53 -6.52 -32.26
N HIS A 492 -31.49 -6.28 -33.05
CA HIS A 492 -30.48 -5.26 -32.74
C HIS A 492 -31.08 -3.85 -32.78
N PRO A 493 -30.89 -3.02 -31.75
CA PRO A 493 -31.31 -1.62 -31.79
C PRO A 493 -30.36 -0.81 -32.68
N ASP A 494 -30.91 0.15 -33.43
CA ASP A 494 -30.13 1.11 -34.22
C ASP A 494 -29.35 2.08 -33.33
N GLU A 495 -29.96 2.52 -32.23
CA GLU A 495 -29.36 3.43 -31.26
C GLU A 495 -29.67 2.99 -29.81
N ILE A 496 -28.69 3.18 -28.92
CA ILE A 496 -28.88 3.03 -27.47
C ILE A 496 -28.56 4.37 -26.81
N ILE A 497 -29.60 5.07 -26.37
CA ILE A 497 -29.47 6.31 -25.61
C ILE A 497 -29.32 5.95 -24.13
N LEU A 498 -28.20 6.35 -23.54
CA LEU A 498 -27.90 6.15 -22.13
C LEU A 498 -27.93 7.49 -21.38
N GLU A 499 -28.77 7.56 -20.36
CA GLU A 499 -28.69 8.64 -19.38
C GLU A 499 -27.59 8.31 -18.36
N VAL A 500 -26.65 9.24 -18.19
CA VAL A 500 -25.61 9.15 -17.17
C VAL A 500 -25.85 10.24 -16.14
N GLY A 501 -25.68 9.92 -14.86
CA GLY A 501 -25.83 10.88 -13.76
C GLY A 501 -24.70 11.92 -13.67
N ARG A 502 -24.11 12.35 -14.79
CA ARG A 502 -23.16 13.48 -14.80
C ARG A 502 -23.95 14.77 -14.90
N ASP A 503 -23.61 15.72 -14.02
CA ASP A 503 -24.11 17.07 -14.14
C ASP A 503 -23.72 17.68 -15.50
N LEU A 504 -24.66 18.41 -16.11
CA LEU A 504 -24.45 19.19 -17.33
C LEU A 504 -23.28 20.17 -17.17
N ARG A 505 -22.76 20.68 -18.30
CA ARG A 505 -21.69 21.71 -18.33
C ARG A 505 -22.00 22.82 -17.33
N GLN A 506 -21.22 22.85 -16.26
CA GLN A 506 -21.40 23.81 -15.17
C GLN A 506 -21.20 25.23 -15.69
N ASN A 507 -22.06 26.15 -15.28
CA ASN A 507 -21.88 27.57 -15.58
C ASN A 507 -20.68 28.14 -14.78
N ASP A 508 -20.16 29.30 -15.19
CA ASP A 508 -18.98 29.91 -14.55
C ASP A 508 -19.15 30.15 -13.04
N LYS A 509 -20.38 30.40 -12.58
CA LYS A 509 -20.69 30.59 -11.15
C LYS A 509 -20.55 29.28 -10.37
N GLN A 510 -21.11 28.18 -10.89
CA GLN A 510 -20.94 26.83 -10.32
C GLN A 510 -19.47 26.42 -10.34
N ARG A 511 -18.76 26.66 -11.44
CA ARG A 511 -17.33 26.36 -11.54
C ARG A 511 -16.51 27.12 -10.51
N LYS A 512 -16.78 28.41 -10.30
CA LYS A 512 -16.13 29.22 -9.25
C LYS A 512 -16.47 28.73 -7.85
N ALA A 513 -17.73 28.36 -7.59
CA ALA A 513 -18.16 27.82 -6.30
C ALA A 513 -17.49 26.47 -6.00
N ASP A 514 -17.41 25.57 -6.99
CA ASP A 514 -16.74 24.29 -6.88
C ASP A 514 -15.24 24.45 -6.68
N LEU A 515 -14.60 25.38 -7.40
CA LEU A 515 -13.19 25.71 -7.20
C LEU A 515 -12.97 26.24 -5.78
N ALA A 516 -13.85 27.10 -5.27
CA ALA A 516 -13.78 27.60 -3.89
C ALA A 516 -13.98 26.48 -2.86
N PHE A 517 -14.96 25.61 -3.04
CA PHE A 517 -15.19 24.44 -2.18
C PHE A 517 -14.02 23.45 -2.22
N GLN A 518 -13.45 23.20 -3.40
CA GLN A 518 -12.26 22.35 -3.55
C GLN A 518 -11.03 22.98 -2.90
N LYS A 519 -10.88 24.30 -2.99
CA LYS A 519 -9.82 25.07 -2.33
C LYS A 519 -9.94 24.96 -0.81
N GLU A 520 -11.11 25.27 -0.25
CA GLU A 520 -11.39 25.15 1.18
C GLU A 520 -11.16 23.71 1.70
N ASN A 521 -11.61 22.70 0.94
CA ASN A 521 -11.32 21.31 1.26
C ASN A 521 -9.83 20.99 1.27
N ARG A 522 -9.06 21.56 0.33
CA ARG A 522 -7.62 21.34 0.20
C ARG A 522 -6.84 22.05 1.32
N GLU A 523 -7.10 23.33 1.55
CA GLU A 523 -6.53 24.10 2.68
C GLU A 523 -6.81 23.39 4.01
N ARG A 524 -8.06 22.98 4.24
CA ARG A 524 -8.44 22.16 5.39
C ARG A 524 -7.65 20.86 5.45
N ASN A 525 -7.50 20.19 4.31
CA ASN A 525 -6.79 18.93 4.23
C ASN A 525 -5.28 19.06 4.47
N ASP A 526 -4.66 20.18 4.07
CA ASP A 526 -3.25 20.46 4.29
C ASP A 526 -3.00 20.91 5.73
N ARG A 527 -3.90 21.70 6.34
CA ARG A 527 -3.90 21.95 7.80
C ARG A 527 -3.97 20.64 8.58
N TYR A 528 -4.87 19.73 8.20
CA TYR A 528 -4.95 18.41 8.84
C TYR A 528 -3.65 17.64 8.67
N ARG A 529 -3.00 17.70 7.50
CA ARG A 529 -1.73 17.03 7.29
C ARG A 529 -0.63 17.55 8.21
N GLN A 530 -0.53 18.87 8.38
CA GLN A 530 0.41 19.49 9.32
C GLN A 530 0.12 19.07 10.76
N ILE A 531 -1.14 19.15 11.19
CA ILE A 531 -1.57 18.71 12.52
C ILE A 531 -1.27 17.22 12.74
N PHE A 532 -1.52 16.38 11.74
CA PHE A 532 -1.21 14.95 11.81
C PHE A 532 0.29 14.70 11.90
N GLU A 533 1.11 15.43 11.14
CA GLU A 533 2.57 15.35 11.21
C GLU A 533 3.09 15.78 12.58
N GLU A 534 2.59 16.88 13.13
CA GLU A 534 2.93 17.38 14.47
C GLU A 534 2.51 16.43 15.59
N LEU A 535 1.33 15.81 15.46
CA LEU A 535 0.80 14.87 16.44
C LEU A 535 1.27 13.42 16.25
N GLY A 536 2.04 13.14 15.18
CA GLY A 536 2.47 11.78 14.84
C GLY A 536 1.32 10.84 14.45
N ILE A 537 0.22 11.38 13.93
CA ILE A 537 -0.99 10.64 13.55
C ILE A 537 -0.96 10.32 12.06
N ALA A 538 -1.40 9.11 11.68
CA ALA A 538 -1.46 8.73 10.28
C ALA A 538 -2.54 9.55 9.52
N ASP A 539 -2.16 10.11 8.36
CA ASP A 539 -3.05 10.84 7.46
C ASP A 539 -3.99 9.87 6.70
N THR A 540 -5.05 9.42 7.38
CA THR A 540 -6.05 8.48 6.86
C THR A 540 -7.40 9.15 6.65
N GLY A 541 -8.24 8.57 5.77
CA GLY A 541 -9.60 9.07 5.55
C GLY A 541 -10.46 9.07 6.82
N GLU A 542 -10.24 8.11 7.72
CA GLU A 542 -10.93 8.01 9.02
C GLU A 542 -10.50 9.13 9.97
N ASN A 543 -9.20 9.37 10.13
CA ASN A 543 -8.69 10.45 10.98
C ASN A 543 -9.10 11.83 10.44
N ARG A 544 -9.13 12.01 9.11
CA ARG A 544 -9.67 13.21 8.47
C ARG A 544 -11.17 13.41 8.76
N ALA A 545 -11.94 12.32 8.82
CA ALA A 545 -13.35 12.38 9.19
C ALA A 545 -13.53 12.77 10.66
N LYS A 546 -12.74 12.19 11.58
CA LYS A 546 -12.72 12.57 13.01
C LYS A 546 -12.41 14.05 13.20
N MET A 547 -11.36 14.57 12.54
CA MET A 547 -11.04 16.00 12.58
C MET A 547 -12.18 16.88 12.11
N ARG A 548 -12.82 16.51 11.00
CA ARG A 548 -13.91 17.29 10.43
C ARG A 548 -15.09 17.38 11.38
N LEU A 549 -15.53 16.23 11.91
CA LEU A 549 -16.62 16.18 12.88
C LEU A 549 -16.27 16.96 14.15
N TRP A 550 -15.04 16.83 14.64
CA TRP A 550 -14.58 17.58 15.81
C TRP A 550 -14.57 19.09 15.58
N GLU A 551 -14.13 19.56 14.41
CA GLU A 551 -14.22 20.97 14.03
C GLU A 551 -15.67 21.45 13.93
N GLU A 552 -16.57 20.62 13.41
CA GLU A 552 -18.00 20.92 13.27
C GLU A 552 -18.72 21.02 14.62
N LEU A 553 -18.21 20.39 15.70
CA LEU A 553 -18.77 20.55 17.06
C LEU A 553 -18.70 22.00 17.54
N ASN A 554 -17.64 22.73 17.15
CA ASN A 554 -17.54 24.16 17.38
C ASN A 554 -16.53 24.79 16.41
N LEU A 555 -17.06 25.46 15.39
CA LEU A 555 -16.29 26.11 14.34
C LEU A 555 -15.55 27.37 14.82
N LYS A 556 -15.99 27.97 15.94
CA LYS A 556 -15.48 29.27 16.43
C LYS A 556 -14.42 29.12 17.50
N ASP A 557 -14.58 28.13 18.39
CA ASP A 557 -13.66 27.92 19.51
C ASP A 557 -13.13 26.48 19.56
N PRO A 558 -11.85 26.24 19.23
CA PRO A 558 -11.24 24.92 19.31
C PRO A 558 -11.15 24.39 20.73
N ASN A 559 -11.23 25.25 21.76
CA ASN A 559 -11.22 24.84 23.16
C ASN A 559 -12.61 24.44 23.66
N ASP A 560 -13.70 24.76 22.97
CA ASP A 560 -15.06 24.45 23.40
C ASP A 560 -15.77 23.48 22.45
N ARG A 561 -15.04 22.43 22.05
CA ARG A 561 -15.58 21.31 21.25
C ARG A 561 -16.05 20.21 22.19
N ARG A 562 -17.36 19.99 22.26
CA ARG A 562 -17.99 19.09 23.23
C ARG A 562 -18.70 17.93 22.56
N CYS A 563 -18.66 16.76 23.20
CA CYS A 563 -19.44 15.61 22.81
C CYS A 563 -20.94 15.95 22.84
N PRO A 564 -21.70 15.70 21.76
CA PRO A 564 -23.13 16.00 21.71
C PRO A 564 -23.95 15.11 22.66
N PHE A 565 -23.42 13.95 23.06
CA PHE A 565 -24.14 13.00 23.91
C PHE A 565 -23.92 13.21 25.41
N CYS A 566 -22.71 13.58 25.83
CA CYS A 566 -22.38 13.72 27.26
C CYS A 566 -21.99 15.15 27.68
N GLY A 567 -21.87 16.09 26.73
CA GLY A 567 -21.45 17.48 27.00
C GLY A 567 -19.99 17.64 27.45
N GLY A 568 -19.25 16.54 27.57
CA GLY A 568 -17.83 16.53 27.90
C GLY A 568 -16.98 17.15 26.80
N GLN A 569 -15.97 17.92 27.19
CA GLN A 569 -15.03 18.51 26.23
C GLN A 569 -14.16 17.42 25.59
N ILE A 570 -14.01 17.47 24.27
CA ILE A 570 -13.14 16.59 23.50
C ILE A 570 -11.91 17.41 23.12
N SER A 571 -10.76 17.11 23.72
CA SER A 571 -9.49 17.69 23.29
C SER A 571 -8.99 17.02 22.00
N ILE A 572 -8.09 17.69 21.27
CA ILE A 572 -7.48 17.14 20.05
C ILE A 572 -6.74 15.82 20.30
N HIS A 573 -6.15 15.63 21.48
CA HIS A 573 -5.49 14.37 21.84
C HIS A 573 -6.49 13.25 22.15
N GLN A 574 -7.62 13.59 22.79
CA GLN A 574 -8.70 12.63 23.07
C GLN A 574 -9.42 12.19 21.80
N LEU A 575 -9.55 13.08 20.81
CA LEU A 575 -10.22 12.78 19.53
C LEU A 575 -9.71 11.50 18.85
N PHE A 576 -8.41 11.24 18.95
CA PHE A 576 -7.76 10.08 18.33
C PHE A 576 -7.50 8.93 19.28
N SER A 577 -7.97 9.02 20.52
CA SER A 577 -7.91 7.92 21.47
C SER A 577 -9.08 6.95 21.29
N PRO A 578 -9.03 5.75 21.89
CA PRO A 578 -10.17 4.82 21.94
C PRO A 578 -11.39 5.36 22.69
N GLU A 579 -11.27 6.51 23.39
CA GLU A 579 -12.36 7.13 24.16
C GLU A 579 -13.36 7.86 23.26
N VAL A 580 -13.00 8.13 21.99
CA VAL A 580 -13.85 8.86 21.02
C VAL A 580 -14.10 8.02 19.77
N GLU A 581 -15.37 7.69 19.56
CA GLU A 581 -15.87 6.95 18.41
C GLU A 581 -16.76 7.85 17.54
N ILE A 582 -16.74 7.64 16.22
CA ILE A 582 -17.72 8.24 15.31
C ILE A 582 -18.90 7.29 15.26
N GLU A 583 -20.04 7.72 15.79
CA GLU A 583 -21.32 6.98 15.72
C GLU A 583 -22.04 7.18 14.39
#